data_AF-A0AA36FA17-F1
#
_entry.id   AF-A0AA36FA17-F1
#
_cell.length_a   1.000
_cell.length_b   1.000
_cell.length_c   1.000
_cell.angle_alpha   90.00
_cell.angle_beta   90.00
_cell.angle_gamma   90.00
#
_symmetry.space_group_name_H-M   'P 1'
#
loop_
_entity.id
_entity.type
_entity.pdbx_description
1 polymer ?
#
loop_
_entity_poly.entity_id
_entity_poly.type
_entity_poly.pdbx_seq_one_letter_code
_entity_poly.pdbx_strand_id
1 'polypeptide(L)'
;MIVGFQYKAMTITGAFHLGIGALCFIISMLGFSTRVITRSGHHNLSLLVATPACIASLWAIMVGIFGILAGLKKNSEAQTKRMKVAYMTFAILSASIFSLGGITAFSAHASWTIRYAWGKNSDLFYFGSFAMFGEFVLSIVSSSICCCCSKSKTTGIVIQQNQPNQPTAFVNPPVTAHYPPNVAYPPNAAYPPNAAYPPNAGYPQMIDQK
;
A
#
# COMPACT_ATOMS: atom_id res chain seq x y z
N MET A 1 -19.33 10.74 12.20
CA MET A 1 -19.92 9.59 11.46
C MET A 1 -18.98 8.94 10.43
N ILE A 2 -17.97 9.65 9.91
CA ILE A 2 -17.03 9.15 8.87
C ILE A 2 -16.24 7.90 9.29
N VAL A 3 -15.88 7.78 10.58
CA VAL A 3 -15.05 6.65 11.06
C VAL A 3 -15.79 5.31 10.95
N GLY A 4 -17.10 5.27 11.20
CA GLY A 4 -17.90 4.04 11.11
C GLY A 4 -18.02 3.47 9.69
N PHE A 5 -18.00 4.33 8.68
CA PHE A 5 -18.03 3.93 7.27
C PHE A 5 -16.74 3.23 6.84
N GLN A 6 -15.59 3.67 7.37
CA GLN A 6 -14.27 3.12 7.05
C GLN A 6 -14.12 1.67 7.50
N TYR A 7 -14.51 1.39 8.75
CA TYR A 7 -14.44 0.05 9.31
C TYR A 7 -15.29 -0.95 8.51
N LYS A 8 -16.53 -0.55 8.16
CA LYS A 8 -17.40 -1.40 7.35
C LYS A 8 -16.83 -1.64 5.95
N ALA A 9 -16.32 -0.60 5.28
CA ALA A 9 -15.73 -0.74 3.95
C ALA A 9 -14.53 -1.70 3.97
N MET A 10 -13.60 -1.57 4.92
CA MET A 10 -12.44 -2.45 5.03
C MET A 10 -12.81 -3.91 5.31
N THR A 11 -13.79 -4.15 6.19
CA THR A 11 -14.28 -5.52 6.43
C THR A 11 -14.92 -6.10 5.19
N ILE A 12 -15.71 -5.32 4.46
CA ILE A 12 -16.38 -5.77 3.23
C ILE A 12 -15.37 -6.09 2.14
N THR A 13 -14.43 -5.18 1.85
CA THR A 13 -13.40 -5.44 0.83
C THR A 13 -12.50 -6.60 1.25
N GLY A 14 -12.13 -6.71 2.53
CA GLY A 14 -11.41 -7.85 3.07
C GLY A 14 -12.14 -9.18 2.87
N ALA A 15 -13.46 -9.22 3.08
CA ALA A 15 -14.25 -10.41 2.82
C ALA A 15 -14.27 -10.81 1.34
N PHE A 16 -14.33 -9.84 0.42
CA PHE A 16 -14.22 -10.12 -1.00
C PHE A 16 -12.83 -10.67 -1.38
N HIS A 17 -11.75 -10.10 -0.84
CA HIS A 17 -10.39 -10.61 -1.07
C HIS A 17 -10.24 -12.06 -0.59
N LEU A 18 -10.80 -12.35 0.59
CA LEU A 18 -10.80 -13.69 1.16
C LEU A 18 -11.59 -14.67 0.28
N GLY A 19 -12.78 -14.28 -0.17
CA GLY A 19 -13.65 -15.12 -0.99
C GLY A 19 -13.05 -15.43 -2.37
N ILE A 20 -12.54 -14.41 -3.06
CA ILE A 20 -11.90 -14.58 -4.37
C ILE A 20 -10.60 -15.38 -4.21
N GLY A 21 -9.77 -15.06 -3.22
CA GLY A 21 -8.54 -15.80 -2.92
C GLY A 21 -8.80 -17.27 -2.62
N ALA A 22 -9.82 -17.59 -1.82
CA ALA A 22 -10.20 -18.98 -1.52
C ALA A 22 -10.68 -19.74 -2.77
N LEU A 23 -11.48 -19.09 -3.62
CA LEU A 23 -11.91 -19.66 -4.89
C LEU A 23 -10.71 -19.97 -5.80
N CYS A 24 -9.80 -19.00 -5.98
CA CYS A 24 -8.58 -19.19 -6.78
C CYS A 24 -7.68 -20.29 -6.19
N PHE A 25 -7.59 -20.39 -4.86
CA PHE A 25 -6.82 -21.44 -4.19
C PHE A 25 -7.36 -22.84 -4.52
N ILE A 26 -8.69 -23.02 -4.47
CA ILE A 26 -9.33 -24.29 -4.82
C ILE A 26 -9.06 -24.64 -6.30
N ILE A 27 -9.20 -23.68 -7.20
CA ILE A 27 -8.92 -23.88 -8.64
C ILE A 27 -7.45 -24.25 -8.84
N SER A 28 -6.53 -23.59 -8.13
CA SER A 28 -5.10 -23.91 -8.18
C SER A 28 -4.79 -25.31 -7.66
N MET A 29 -5.48 -25.77 -6.60
CA MET A 29 -5.34 -27.14 -6.07
C MET A 29 -5.77 -28.20 -7.10
N LEU A 30 -6.86 -27.93 -7.82
CA LEU A 30 -7.28 -28.76 -8.95
C LEU A 30 -6.26 -28.72 -10.10
N GLY A 31 -5.54 -27.60 -10.27
CA GLY A 31 -4.42 -27.46 -11.20
C GLY A 31 -3.34 -28.54 -11.02
N PHE A 32 -2.87 -28.76 -9.79
CA PHE A 32 -1.89 -29.82 -9.49
C PHE A 32 -2.37 -31.22 -9.83
N SER A 33 -3.69 -31.43 -9.84
CA SER A 33 -4.31 -32.71 -10.21
C SER A 33 -4.40 -32.91 -11.72
N THR A 34 -4.30 -31.84 -12.51
CA THR A 34 -4.22 -31.96 -13.97
C THR A 34 -2.83 -32.44 -14.35
N ARG A 35 -2.71 -33.70 -14.78
CA ARG A 35 -1.44 -34.29 -15.24
C ARG A 35 -1.06 -33.73 -16.61
N VAL A 36 -0.56 -32.49 -16.62
CA VAL A 36 0.00 -31.88 -17.83
C VAL A 36 1.45 -32.33 -17.97
N ILE A 37 1.68 -33.33 -18.82
CA ILE A 37 3.01 -33.90 -19.09
C ILE A 37 3.46 -33.41 -20.46
N THR A 38 4.68 -32.84 -20.56
CA THR A 38 5.25 -32.45 -21.86
C THR A 38 5.67 -33.68 -22.66
N ARG A 39 5.64 -33.57 -23.99
CA ARG A 39 6.08 -34.63 -24.92
C ARG A 39 7.57 -35.03 -24.75
N SER A 40 8.38 -34.24 -24.05
CA SER A 40 9.80 -34.51 -23.78
C SER A 40 10.10 -35.03 -22.36
N GLY A 41 9.07 -35.37 -21.56
CA GLY A 41 9.21 -36.24 -20.39
C GLY A 41 9.94 -35.71 -19.13
N HIS A 42 10.57 -34.54 -19.17
CA HIS A 42 11.51 -34.14 -18.09
C HIS A 42 11.03 -33.08 -17.09
N HIS A 43 9.89 -32.39 -17.31
CA HIS A 43 9.42 -31.37 -16.37
C HIS A 43 7.95 -31.52 -16.01
N ASN A 44 7.67 -31.53 -14.70
CA ASN A 44 6.33 -31.47 -14.12
C ASN A 44 5.75 -30.08 -14.37
N LEU A 45 5.25 -29.88 -15.57
CA LEU A 45 4.74 -28.59 -16.03
C LEU A 45 3.55 -28.11 -15.22
N SER A 46 2.67 -29.06 -14.83
CA SER A 46 1.57 -28.81 -13.89
C SER A 46 2.08 -28.19 -12.58
N LEU A 47 3.18 -28.70 -12.01
CA LEU A 47 3.80 -28.12 -10.83
C LEU A 47 4.31 -26.69 -11.10
N LEU A 48 4.95 -26.47 -12.25
CA LEU A 48 5.50 -25.17 -12.62
C LEU A 48 4.42 -24.08 -12.76
N VAL A 49 3.28 -24.40 -13.38
CA VAL A 49 2.20 -23.41 -13.63
C VAL A 49 1.19 -23.30 -12.49
N ALA A 50 0.93 -24.38 -11.73
CA ALA A 50 -0.01 -24.34 -10.60
C ALA A 50 0.60 -23.71 -9.34
N THR A 51 1.92 -23.83 -9.12
CA THR A 51 2.61 -23.22 -7.96
C THR A 51 2.43 -21.69 -7.88
N PRO A 52 2.70 -20.89 -8.93
CA PRO A 52 2.52 -19.44 -8.86
C PRO A 52 1.04 -19.04 -8.65
N ALA A 53 0.10 -19.77 -9.25
CA ALA A 53 -1.33 -19.56 -9.01
C ALA A 53 -1.71 -19.79 -7.54
N CYS A 54 -1.15 -20.84 -6.92
CA CYS A 54 -1.37 -21.16 -5.51
C CYS A 54 -0.82 -20.05 -4.60
N ILE A 55 0.42 -19.61 -4.86
CA ILE A 55 1.07 -18.53 -4.09
C ILE A 55 0.26 -17.24 -4.17
N ALA A 56 -0.19 -16.86 -5.37
CA ALA A 56 -1.00 -15.66 -5.57
C ALA A 56 -2.36 -15.76 -4.85
N SER A 57 -2.96 -16.94 -4.82
CA SER A 57 -4.22 -17.19 -4.11
C SER A 57 -4.06 -17.09 -2.59
N LEU A 58 -2.98 -17.66 -2.04
CA LEU A 58 -2.65 -17.55 -0.63
C LEU A 58 -2.37 -16.10 -0.22
N TRP A 59 -1.73 -15.32 -1.10
CA TRP A 59 -1.57 -13.88 -0.90
C TRP A 59 -2.93 -13.18 -0.78
N ALA A 60 -3.84 -13.39 -1.73
CA ALA A 60 -5.17 -12.79 -1.70
C ALA A 60 -5.96 -13.16 -0.42
N ILE A 61 -5.88 -14.43 0.02
CA ILE A 61 -6.46 -14.88 1.30
C ILE A 61 -5.87 -14.09 2.48
N MET A 62 -4.55 -13.95 2.53
CA MET A 62 -3.86 -13.19 3.58
C MET A 62 -4.33 -11.73 3.59
N VAL A 63 -4.38 -11.06 2.43
CA VAL A 63 -4.89 -9.69 2.30
C VAL A 63 -6.33 -9.59 2.79
N GLY A 64 -7.18 -10.57 2.47
CA GLY A 64 -8.57 -10.61 2.93
C GLY A 64 -8.71 -10.72 4.44
N ILE A 65 -7.96 -11.63 5.06
CA ILE A 65 -7.92 -11.75 6.53
C ILE A 65 -7.48 -10.43 7.17
N PHE A 66 -6.43 -9.81 6.64
CA PHE A 66 -5.96 -8.53 7.15
C PHE A 66 -6.99 -7.40 6.99
N GLY A 67 -7.72 -7.35 5.88
CA GLY A 67 -8.81 -6.38 5.68
C GLY A 67 -9.94 -6.55 6.71
N ILE A 68 -10.35 -7.79 6.98
CA ILE A 68 -11.36 -8.10 8.02
C ILE A 68 -10.88 -7.65 9.40
N LEU A 69 -9.64 -7.99 9.77
CA LEU A 69 -9.05 -7.62 11.06
C LEU A 69 -8.89 -6.09 11.21
N ALA A 70 -8.52 -5.40 10.15
CA ALA A 70 -8.39 -3.94 10.12
C ALA A 70 -9.75 -3.23 10.32
N GLY A 71 -10.83 -3.82 9.81
CA GLY A 71 -12.19 -3.28 9.94
C GLY A 71 -12.90 -3.57 11.27
N LEU A 72 -12.28 -4.31 12.20
CA LEU A 72 -12.89 -4.60 13.50
C LEU A 72 -13.03 -3.34 14.37
N LYS A 73 -14.27 -3.04 14.80
CA LYS A 73 -14.61 -1.88 15.65
C LYS A 73 -13.91 -1.88 17.02
N LYS A 74 -13.40 -3.02 17.49
CA LYS A 74 -12.75 -3.16 18.80
C LYS A 74 -11.32 -2.61 18.86
N ASN A 75 -10.71 -2.27 17.72
CA ASN A 75 -9.34 -1.78 17.67
C ASN A 75 -9.21 -0.35 18.22
N SER A 76 -8.08 -0.06 18.88
CA SER A 76 -7.74 1.32 19.25
C SER A 76 -7.56 2.20 18.00
N GLU A 77 -7.72 3.51 18.12
CA GLU A 77 -7.57 4.45 17.00
C GLU A 77 -6.15 4.39 16.40
N ALA A 78 -5.13 4.32 17.26
CA ALA A 78 -3.73 4.20 16.85
C ALA A 78 -3.46 2.88 16.10
N GLN A 79 -4.02 1.76 16.56
CA GLN A 79 -3.91 0.46 15.91
C GLN A 79 -4.63 0.44 14.57
N THR A 80 -5.83 1.02 14.49
CA THR A 80 -6.60 1.15 13.24
C THR A 80 -5.78 1.90 12.19
N LYS A 81 -5.13 3.01 12.57
CA LYS A 81 -4.30 3.79 11.65
C LYS A 81 -3.13 2.96 11.09
N ARG A 82 -2.45 2.18 11.94
CA ARG A 82 -1.36 1.29 11.52
C ARG A 82 -1.85 0.16 10.61
N MET A 83 -2.96 -0.49 10.99
CA MET A 83 -3.56 -1.58 10.20
C MET A 83 -4.06 -1.09 8.84
N LYS A 84 -4.60 0.13 8.77
CA LYS A 84 -5.01 0.75 7.51
C LYS A 84 -3.83 0.94 6.55
N VAL A 85 -2.71 1.45 7.04
CA VAL A 85 -1.50 1.62 6.22
C VAL A 85 -0.98 0.27 5.74
N ALA A 86 -0.94 -0.74 6.62
CA ALA A 86 -0.53 -2.09 6.25
C ALA A 86 -1.44 -2.70 5.18
N TYR A 87 -2.76 -2.62 5.36
CA TYR A 87 -3.75 -3.13 4.41
C TYR A 87 -3.64 -2.42 3.05
N MET A 88 -3.43 -1.10 3.04
CA MET A 88 -3.16 -0.32 1.83
C MET A 88 -1.93 -0.84 1.08
N THR A 89 -0.81 -1.04 1.79
CA THR A 89 0.42 -1.58 1.19
C THR A 89 0.20 -2.98 0.62
N PHE A 90 -0.49 -3.87 1.34
CA PHE A 90 -0.79 -5.21 0.87
C PHE A 90 -1.71 -5.21 -0.36
N ALA A 91 -2.70 -4.31 -0.41
CA ALA A 91 -3.56 -4.15 -1.57
C ALA A 91 -2.78 -3.67 -2.80
N ILE A 92 -1.86 -2.70 -2.64
CA ILE A 92 -1.00 -2.22 -3.74
C ILE A 92 -0.11 -3.36 -4.24
N LEU A 93 0.50 -4.13 -3.33
CA LEU A 93 1.34 -5.27 -3.67
C LEU A 93 0.54 -6.39 -4.36
N SER A 94 -0.71 -6.59 -3.94
CA SER A 94 -1.65 -7.50 -4.61
C SER A 94 -1.91 -7.06 -6.05
N ALA A 95 -2.24 -5.79 -6.28
CA ALA A 95 -2.54 -5.28 -7.62
C ALA A 95 -1.33 -5.36 -8.58
N SER A 96 -0.14 -5.08 -8.07
CA SER A 96 1.07 -4.93 -8.90
C SER A 96 1.83 -6.24 -9.16
N ILE A 97 1.81 -7.20 -8.24
CA ILE A 97 2.58 -8.45 -8.38
C ILE A 97 1.66 -9.66 -8.40
N PHE A 98 0.90 -9.88 -7.34
CA PHE A 98 0.20 -11.16 -7.16
C PHE A 98 -1.00 -11.33 -8.08
N SER A 99 -1.74 -10.26 -8.37
CA SER A 99 -2.88 -10.31 -9.29
C SER A 99 -2.41 -10.52 -10.73
N LEU A 100 -1.40 -9.77 -11.18
CA LEU A 100 -0.81 -9.96 -12.52
C LEU A 100 -0.16 -11.34 -12.66
N GLY A 101 0.59 -11.78 -11.63
CA GLY A 101 1.16 -13.12 -11.56
C GLY A 101 0.10 -14.23 -11.57
N GLY A 102 -1.01 -14.03 -10.87
CA GLY A 102 -2.13 -14.96 -10.85
C GLY A 102 -2.86 -15.05 -12.19
N ILE A 103 -3.19 -13.90 -12.81
CA ILE A 103 -3.82 -13.85 -14.14
C ILE A 103 -2.96 -14.58 -15.16
N THR A 104 -1.65 -14.30 -15.18
CA THR A 104 -0.72 -14.95 -16.10
C THR A 104 -0.58 -16.45 -15.82
N ALA A 105 -0.48 -16.85 -14.54
CA ALA A 105 -0.39 -18.26 -14.16
C ALA A 105 -1.64 -19.06 -14.56
N PHE A 106 -2.85 -18.57 -14.24
CA PHE A 106 -4.09 -19.24 -14.61
C PHE A 106 -4.29 -19.30 -16.14
N SER A 107 -3.97 -18.21 -16.86
CA SER A 107 -4.08 -18.18 -18.32
C SER A 107 -3.07 -19.13 -19.00
N ALA A 108 -1.85 -19.22 -18.47
CA ALA A 108 -0.87 -20.21 -18.90
C ALA A 108 -1.38 -21.63 -18.61
N HIS A 109 -1.91 -21.88 -17.42
CA HIS A 109 -2.45 -23.19 -17.07
C HIS A 109 -3.60 -23.62 -18.02
N ALA A 110 -4.50 -22.69 -18.36
CA ALA A 110 -5.55 -22.93 -19.36
C ALA A 110 -4.97 -23.25 -20.75
N SER A 111 -4.00 -22.47 -21.21
CA SER A 111 -3.37 -22.68 -22.54
C SER A 111 -2.66 -24.03 -22.64
N TRP A 112 -1.98 -24.44 -21.57
CA TRP A 112 -1.27 -25.72 -21.53
C TRP A 112 -2.19 -26.93 -21.41
N THR A 113 -3.31 -26.81 -20.68
CA THR A 113 -4.32 -27.88 -20.59
C THR A 113 -5.01 -28.10 -21.94
N ILE A 114 -5.28 -27.05 -22.72
CA ILE A 114 -5.77 -27.19 -24.11
C ILE A 114 -4.76 -27.94 -24.97
N ARG A 115 -3.48 -27.57 -24.89
CA ARG A 115 -2.45 -28.11 -25.78
C ARG A 115 -2.04 -29.55 -25.47
N TYR A 116 -1.98 -29.93 -24.19
CA TYR A 116 -1.39 -31.20 -23.76
C TYR A 116 -2.35 -32.11 -22.98
N ALA A 117 -3.50 -31.61 -22.52
CA ALA A 117 -4.49 -32.39 -21.75
C ALA A 117 -5.87 -32.45 -22.44
N TRP A 118 -5.90 -32.28 -23.77
CA TRP A 118 -7.09 -32.34 -24.62
C TRP A 118 -8.23 -31.40 -24.16
N GLY A 119 -7.88 -30.27 -23.53
CA GLY A 119 -8.83 -29.24 -23.12
C GLY A 119 -9.70 -29.59 -21.91
N LYS A 120 -9.49 -30.72 -21.25
CA LYS A 120 -10.30 -31.07 -20.08
C LYS A 120 -10.04 -30.07 -18.94
N ASN A 121 -11.10 -29.41 -18.49
CA ASN A 121 -11.11 -28.39 -17.41
C ASN A 121 -10.42 -27.05 -17.75
N SER A 122 -10.15 -26.73 -19.03
CA SER A 122 -9.57 -25.43 -19.41
C SER A 122 -10.43 -24.24 -18.96
N ASP A 123 -11.74 -24.40 -19.01
CA ASP A 123 -12.71 -23.35 -18.65
C ASP A 123 -12.60 -22.95 -17.18
N LEU A 124 -12.28 -23.90 -16.30
CA LEU A 124 -12.06 -23.65 -14.88
C LEU A 124 -10.85 -22.74 -14.64
N PHE A 125 -9.78 -22.92 -15.42
CA PHE A 125 -8.58 -22.08 -15.32
C PHE A 125 -8.81 -20.69 -15.92
N TYR A 126 -9.60 -20.56 -16.98
CA TYR A 126 -10.04 -19.25 -17.46
C TYR A 126 -10.91 -18.52 -16.43
N PHE A 127 -11.80 -19.24 -15.76
CA PHE A 127 -12.58 -18.68 -14.65
C PHE A 127 -11.68 -18.23 -13.50
N GLY A 128 -10.62 -18.99 -13.16
CA GLY A 128 -9.59 -18.57 -12.20
C GLY A 128 -8.85 -17.30 -12.62
N SER A 129 -8.52 -17.17 -13.90
CA SER A 129 -7.91 -15.93 -14.45
C SER A 129 -8.85 -14.73 -14.33
N PHE A 130 -10.14 -14.90 -14.65
CA PHE A 130 -11.15 -13.87 -14.46
C PHE A 130 -11.32 -13.48 -12.98
N ALA A 131 -11.33 -14.46 -12.08
CA ALA A 131 -11.36 -14.21 -10.64
C ALA A 131 -10.13 -13.40 -10.17
N MET A 132 -8.93 -13.70 -10.67
CA MET A 132 -7.73 -12.92 -10.38
C MET A 132 -7.76 -11.50 -10.97
N PHE A 133 -8.43 -11.30 -12.12
CA PHE A 133 -8.74 -9.97 -12.62
C PHE A 133 -9.72 -9.22 -11.69
N GLY A 134 -10.71 -9.93 -11.12
CA GLY A 134 -11.55 -9.40 -10.05
C GLY A 134 -10.73 -8.96 -8.84
N GLU A 135 -9.75 -9.76 -8.42
CA GLU A 135 -8.80 -9.42 -7.35
C GLU A 135 -7.98 -8.18 -7.66
N PHE A 136 -7.53 -8.02 -8.91
CA PHE A 136 -6.81 -6.84 -9.36
C PHE A 136 -7.65 -5.57 -9.19
N VAL A 137 -8.90 -5.60 -9.68
CA VAL A 137 -9.83 -4.47 -9.57
C VAL A 137 -10.15 -4.19 -8.09
N LEU A 138 -10.43 -5.24 -7.31
CA LEU A 138 -10.71 -5.11 -5.88
C LEU A 138 -9.52 -4.49 -5.13
N SER A 139 -8.30 -4.90 -5.45
CA SER A 139 -7.06 -4.35 -4.87
C SER A 139 -6.88 -2.86 -5.18
N ILE A 140 -7.23 -2.41 -6.39
CA ILE A 140 -7.23 -0.99 -6.76
C ILE A 140 -8.30 -0.22 -5.97
N VAL A 141 -9.52 -0.78 -5.86
CA VAL A 141 -10.61 -0.15 -5.10
C VAL A 141 -10.26 -0.06 -3.61
N SER A 142 -9.73 -1.14 -3.03
CA SER A 142 -9.29 -1.22 -1.63
C SER A 142 -8.19 -0.21 -1.31
N SER A 143 -7.18 -0.08 -2.17
CA SER A 143 -6.12 0.92 -2.01
C SER A 143 -6.67 2.34 -2.15
N SER A 144 -7.59 2.58 -3.09
CA SER A 144 -8.24 3.88 -3.29
C SER A 144 -9.06 4.32 -2.08
N ILE A 145 -9.86 3.43 -1.50
CA ILE A 145 -10.63 3.70 -0.27
C ILE A 145 -9.68 4.05 0.88
N CYS A 146 -8.55 3.34 0.99
CA CYS A 146 -7.56 3.61 2.02
C CYS A 146 -6.87 4.98 1.82
N CYS A 147 -6.49 5.32 0.59
CA CYS A 147 -5.88 6.60 0.22
C CYS A 147 -6.84 7.78 0.41
N CYS A 148 -8.02 7.77 -0.24
CA CYS A 148 -8.99 8.87 -0.22
C CYS A 148 -9.50 9.20 1.17
N CYS A 149 -9.48 8.24 2.09
CA CYS A 149 -9.96 8.43 3.45
C CYS A 149 -8.83 8.62 4.48
N SER A 150 -7.58 8.76 4.02
CA SER A 150 -6.43 9.12 4.86
C SER A 150 -6.25 10.64 4.96
N LYS A 151 -7.34 11.41 5.06
CA LYS A 151 -7.25 12.82 5.46
C LYS A 151 -6.73 12.86 6.89
N SER A 152 -5.41 13.03 6.98
CA SER A 152 -4.69 13.41 8.18
C SER A 152 -5.37 14.64 8.75
N LYS A 153 -5.83 14.57 10.00
CA LYS A 153 -5.80 15.75 10.86
C LYS A 153 -4.33 16.12 11.03
N THR A 154 -3.76 16.81 10.05
CA THR A 154 -2.51 17.55 10.23
C THR A 154 -2.90 18.85 10.92
N THR A 155 -3.18 18.78 12.22
CA THR A 155 -2.94 19.92 13.10
C THR A 155 -1.43 20.04 13.23
N GLY A 156 -0.87 20.98 12.49
CA GLY A 156 0.57 21.15 12.31
C GLY A 156 0.97 21.96 11.07
N ILE A 157 0.02 22.58 10.36
CA ILE A 157 0.28 23.88 9.73
C ILE A 157 -0.66 24.83 10.47
N VAL A 158 -0.08 25.73 11.25
CA VAL A 158 -0.80 26.89 11.79
C VAL A 158 -1.16 27.75 10.59
N ILE A 159 -2.31 27.47 9.96
CA ILE A 159 -3.01 28.50 9.22
C ILE A 159 -3.64 29.36 10.31
N GLN A 160 -2.91 30.41 10.67
CA GLN A 160 -3.41 31.51 11.49
C GLN A 160 -4.54 32.16 10.71
N GLN A 161 -5.75 31.69 10.98
CA GLN A 161 -6.97 32.31 10.49
C GLN A 161 -7.14 33.63 11.25
N ASN A 162 -6.85 34.74 10.59
CA ASN A 162 -7.46 36.04 10.86
C ASN A 162 -7.41 36.88 9.58
N GLN A 163 -8.55 36.99 8.89
CA GLN A 163 -9.31 38.23 8.70
C GLN A 163 -10.16 38.16 7.41
N PRO A 164 -11.41 38.68 7.41
CA PRO A 164 -12.33 38.59 6.28
C PRO A 164 -12.16 39.77 5.31
N ASN A 165 -12.53 39.53 4.04
CA ASN A 165 -12.67 40.49 2.91
C ASN A 165 -11.38 40.95 2.20
N GLN A 166 -10.99 40.29 1.10
CA GLN A 166 -10.61 40.98 -0.16
C GLN A 166 -10.48 39.99 -1.35
N PRO A 167 -10.72 40.41 -2.61
CA PRO A 167 -10.97 39.51 -3.74
C PRO A 167 -9.71 38.77 -4.23
N THR A 168 -9.89 37.51 -4.59
CA THR A 168 -8.91 36.64 -5.25
C THR A 168 -8.51 37.20 -6.62
N ALA A 169 -7.31 37.78 -6.72
CA ALA A 169 -6.61 37.90 -7.99
C ALA A 169 -5.93 36.56 -8.30
N PHE A 170 -6.36 35.95 -9.40
CA PHE A 170 -5.80 34.74 -9.98
C PHE A 170 -4.39 35.04 -10.52
N VAL A 171 -3.34 34.58 -9.83
CA VAL A 171 -1.98 34.59 -10.37
C VAL A 171 -1.38 33.20 -10.18
N ASN A 172 -1.28 32.46 -11.29
CA ASN A 172 -0.52 31.22 -11.40
C ASN A 172 0.94 31.44 -10.96
N PRO A 173 1.55 30.58 -10.14
CA PRO A 173 2.99 30.56 -10.02
C PRO A 173 3.60 29.71 -11.15
N PRO A 174 4.58 30.23 -11.91
CA PRO A 174 5.42 29.41 -12.75
C PRO A 174 6.37 28.59 -11.88
N VAL A 175 6.63 27.36 -12.33
CA VAL A 175 7.63 26.44 -11.79
C VAL A 175 9.02 27.04 -11.97
N THR A 176 9.78 27.21 -10.89
CA THR A 176 11.25 27.15 -10.92
C THR A 176 11.78 26.75 -9.55
N ALA A 177 12.41 25.58 -9.49
CA ALA A 177 13.22 25.11 -8.39
C ALA A 177 14.58 25.82 -8.42
N HIS A 178 15.02 26.42 -7.32
CA HIS A 178 16.44 26.68 -7.06
C HIS A 178 16.74 26.60 -5.56
N TYR A 179 17.82 25.86 -5.25
CA TYR A 179 18.45 25.74 -3.93
C TYR A 179 18.81 27.12 -3.32
N PRO A 180 18.87 27.25 -1.98
CA PRO A 180 19.15 28.53 -1.33
C PRO A 180 20.64 28.91 -1.42
N PRO A 181 20.98 30.19 -1.65
CA PRO A 181 22.33 30.69 -1.38
C PRO A 181 22.46 31.18 0.07
N ASN A 182 23.66 30.96 0.61
CA ASN A 182 24.12 31.41 1.94
C ASN A 182 23.83 32.90 2.22
N VAL A 183 23.37 33.17 3.43
CA VAL A 183 23.06 34.51 3.94
C VAL A 183 24.37 35.24 4.31
N ALA A 184 24.66 36.33 3.61
CA ALA A 184 25.64 37.34 4.04
C ALA A 184 24.99 38.30 5.07
N TYR A 185 25.71 38.60 6.16
CA TYR A 185 25.28 39.54 7.21
C TYR A 185 25.23 41.00 6.69
N PRO A 186 24.25 41.82 7.12
CA PRO A 186 24.23 43.25 6.82
C PRO A 186 25.09 44.08 7.81
N PRO A 187 25.54 45.31 7.42
CA PRO A 187 26.58 46.05 8.10
C PRO A 187 26.06 46.99 9.21
N ASN A 188 26.89 47.11 10.25
CA ASN A 188 26.91 48.04 11.39
C ASN A 188 25.93 49.24 11.41
N ALA A 189 25.20 49.36 12.53
CA ALA A 189 24.73 50.62 13.09
C ALA A 189 25.23 50.78 14.54
N ALA A 190 25.63 52.01 14.85
CA ALA A 190 26.44 52.52 15.95
C ALA A 190 26.15 52.06 17.41
N TYR A 191 27.24 51.95 18.17
CA TYR A 191 27.32 51.82 19.64
C TYR A 191 26.71 53.03 20.40
N PRO A 192 26.05 52.79 21.55
CA PRO A 192 26.05 53.73 22.67
C PRO A 192 27.07 53.35 23.77
N PRO A 193 27.60 54.32 24.54
CA PRO A 193 28.74 54.10 25.44
C PRO A 193 28.33 53.66 26.86
N ASN A 194 29.14 52.74 27.41
CA ASN A 194 29.37 52.44 28.84
C ASN A 194 28.17 52.36 29.81
N ALA A 195 27.83 51.13 30.20
CA ALA A 195 27.38 50.81 31.55
C ALA A 195 28.08 49.53 32.03
N ALA A 196 28.50 49.53 33.30
CA ALA A 196 29.57 48.72 33.87
C ALA A 196 29.31 47.20 33.92
N TYR A 197 30.41 46.45 33.80
CA TYR A 197 30.52 45.01 34.10
C TYR A 197 30.21 44.70 35.57
N PRO A 198 29.42 43.66 35.87
CA PRO A 198 29.60 42.88 37.09
C PRO A 198 30.64 41.74 36.89
N PRO A 199 31.37 41.32 37.93
CA PRO A 199 32.57 40.49 37.81
C PRO A 199 32.26 38.98 37.64
N ASN A 200 33.20 38.30 36.98
CA ASN A 200 33.29 36.85 36.77
C ASN A 200 32.91 35.97 37.99
N ALA A 201 32.08 34.96 37.73
CA ALA A 201 32.11 33.63 38.36
C ALA A 201 31.37 32.69 37.41
N GLY A 202 31.83 31.53 36.94
CA GLY A 202 33.03 30.73 37.11
C GLY A 202 32.67 29.39 36.43
N TYR A 203 33.41 28.98 35.40
CA TYR A 203 33.13 27.74 34.67
C TYR A 203 33.43 26.51 35.55
N PRO A 204 32.55 25.50 35.64
CA PRO A 204 32.97 24.16 36.02
C PRO A 204 33.58 23.45 34.81
N GLN A 205 34.84 23.05 34.99
CA GLN A 205 35.68 22.31 34.05
C GLN A 205 35.10 20.91 33.75
N MET A 206 35.25 20.49 32.48
CA MET A 206 35.16 19.09 32.08
C MET A 206 36.29 18.30 32.76
N ILE A 207 35.98 17.12 33.30
CA ILE A 207 37.00 16.16 33.75
C ILE A 207 37.01 15.02 32.75
N ASP A 208 38.18 14.80 32.15
CA ASP A 208 38.49 13.71 31.24
C ASP A 208 39.03 12.49 32.00
N GLN A 209 38.84 11.33 31.36
CA GLN A 209 39.30 9.96 31.56
C GLN A 209 40.32 9.59 32.65
N LYS A 210 40.02 8.46 33.31
CA LYS A 210 40.91 7.29 33.31
C LYS A 210 40.11 5.99 33.28
#